data_AF-A0A2V8QVJ1-F1
#
_entry.id   AF-A0A2V8QVJ1-F1
#
_cell.length_a   1.000
_cell.length_b   1.000
_cell.length_c   1.000
_cell.angle_alpha   90.00
_cell.angle_beta   90.00
_cell.angle_gamma   90.00
#
_symmetry.space_group_name_H-M   'P 1'
#
loop_
_entity.id
_entity.type
_entity.pdbx_description
1 polymer ?
#
loop_
_entity_poly.entity_id
_entity_poly.type
_entity_poly.pdbx_seq_one_letter_code
_entity_poly.pdbx_strand_id
1 'polypeptide(L)'
;MREAISAEPGSRSAKRAAREARRAGLSNFRAGSVIGERLQLAPAPLNIRRERSALLIYPDSVEARERAARVVAAGGVFAFRTDTFYGLGADPFDAGALRALNELKGRDGKPILVLVSDPE
;
A
#
# COMPACT_ATOMS: atom_id res chain seq x y z
N MET A 1 26.76 15.72 -7.09
CA MET A 1 27.69 14.61 -6.81
C MET A 1 27.24 13.93 -5.53
N ARG A 2 26.57 12.77 -5.63
CA ARG A 2 26.23 11.89 -4.49
C ARG A 2 26.45 10.47 -4.96
N GLU A 3 27.35 9.77 -4.29
CA GLU A 3 27.92 8.49 -4.69
C GLU A 3 26.89 7.36 -4.60
N ALA A 4 26.78 6.58 -5.67
CA ALA A 4 26.07 5.32 -5.68
C ALA A 4 26.94 4.27 -4.97
N ILE A 5 26.44 3.69 -3.88
CA ILE A 5 27.07 2.52 -3.28
C ILE A 5 26.76 1.32 -4.18
N SER A 6 27.66 1.04 -5.12
CA SER A 6 27.67 -0.19 -5.92
C SER A 6 27.97 -1.38 -5.00
N ALA A 7 27.06 -2.37 -4.95
CA ALA A 7 27.36 -3.65 -4.34
C ALA A 7 27.81 -4.61 -5.44
N GLU A 8 29.12 -4.86 -5.49
CA GLU A 8 29.72 -5.73 -6.49
C GLU A 8 29.11 -7.15 -6.46
N PRO A 9 28.85 -7.76 -7.63
CA PRO A 9 28.34 -9.13 -7.74
C PRO A 9 29.22 -10.11 -6.95
N GLY A 10 28.63 -10.87 -6.02
CA GLY A 10 29.34 -11.85 -5.19
C GLY A 10 29.75 -11.38 -3.79
N SER A 11 29.54 -10.09 -3.47
CA SER A 11 29.78 -9.54 -2.13
C SER A 11 28.91 -10.17 -1.04
N ARG A 12 29.35 -10.11 0.22
CA ARG A 12 28.56 -10.58 1.39
C ARG A 12 27.20 -9.86 1.48
N SER A 13 27.14 -8.60 1.04
CA SER A 13 25.91 -7.80 0.96
C SER A 13 24.93 -8.38 -0.08
N ALA A 14 25.41 -8.68 -1.28
CA ALA A 14 24.60 -9.30 -2.35
C ALA A 14 24.05 -10.68 -1.94
N LYS A 15 24.84 -11.50 -1.24
CA LYS A 15 24.39 -12.81 -0.71
C LYS A 15 23.29 -12.68 0.34
N ARG A 16 23.32 -11.64 1.18
CA ARG A 16 22.27 -11.35 2.18
C ARG A 16 20.96 -10.94 1.51
N ALA A 17 21.02 -10.01 0.56
CA ALA A 17 19.87 -9.54 -0.20
C ALA A 17 19.17 -10.69 -0.96
N ALA A 18 19.93 -11.60 -1.58
CA ALA A 18 19.38 -12.76 -2.27
C ALA A 18 18.64 -13.74 -1.31
N ARG A 19 19.13 -13.88 -0.06
CA ARG A 19 18.50 -14.74 0.95
C ARG A 19 17.19 -14.14 1.48
N GLU A 20 17.15 -12.82 1.67
CA GLU A 20 15.91 -12.10 2.03
C GLU A 20 14.87 -12.15 0.92
N ALA A 21 15.27 -11.96 -0.35
CA ALA A 21 14.38 -12.06 -1.50
C ALA A 21 13.74 -13.45 -1.62
N ARG A 22 14.50 -14.53 -1.37
CA ARG A 22 13.96 -15.90 -1.32
C ARG A 22 12.99 -16.12 -0.16
N ARG A 23 13.27 -15.57 1.02
CA ARG A 23 12.37 -15.67 2.19
C ARG A 23 11.04 -14.94 1.96
N ALA A 24 11.07 -13.86 1.18
CA ALA A 24 9.90 -13.10 0.77
C ALA A 24 9.15 -13.70 -0.44
N GLY A 25 9.56 -14.87 -0.94
CA GLY A 25 8.87 -15.58 -2.02
C GLY A 25 9.03 -14.96 -3.42
N LEU A 26 10.02 -14.07 -3.62
CA LEU A 26 10.28 -13.48 -4.93
C LEU A 26 11.01 -14.47 -5.85
N SER A 27 10.23 -15.28 -6.59
CA SER A 27 10.74 -16.24 -7.57
C SER A 27 11.50 -15.62 -8.75
N ASN A 28 11.31 -14.32 -9.00
CA ASN A 28 11.88 -13.60 -10.15
C ASN A 28 13.13 -12.76 -9.82
N PHE A 29 13.74 -12.92 -8.65
CA PHE A 29 14.95 -12.17 -8.27
C PHE A 29 16.20 -12.70 -9.02
N ARG A 30 16.66 -11.98 -10.05
CA ARG A 30 17.96 -12.22 -10.69
C ARG A 30 19.02 -11.32 -10.04
N ALA A 31 20.07 -11.94 -9.49
CA ALA A 31 21.17 -11.27 -8.79
C ALA A 31 21.98 -10.25 -9.64
N GLY A 32 21.70 -10.12 -10.94
CA GLY A 32 22.36 -9.19 -11.86
C GLY A 32 21.50 -8.02 -12.35
N SER A 33 20.26 -7.85 -11.87
CA SER A 33 19.38 -6.76 -12.34
C SER A 33 19.53 -5.45 -11.55
N VAL A 34 20.59 -5.30 -10.75
CA VAL A 34 20.79 -4.12 -9.88
C VAL A 34 21.60 -3.05 -10.62
N ILE A 35 21.08 -2.61 -11.75
CA ILE A 35 21.48 -1.34 -12.39
C ILE A 35 20.19 -0.64 -12.82
N GLY A 36 19.84 0.43 -12.09
CA GLY A 36 18.84 1.41 -12.52
C GLY A 36 17.37 1.10 -12.25
N GLU A 37 16.93 -0.16 -12.14
CA GLU A 37 15.50 -0.46 -11.96
C GLU A 37 15.16 -0.78 -10.51
N ARG A 38 14.45 0.17 -9.89
CA ARG A 38 13.69 0.02 -8.64
C ARG A 38 13.08 -1.38 -8.60
N LEU A 39 13.34 -2.15 -7.53
CA LEU A 39 12.64 -3.42 -7.25
C LEU A 39 11.13 -3.16 -7.34
N GLN A 40 10.53 -3.44 -8.49
CA GLN A 40 9.10 -3.58 -8.61
C GLN A 40 8.82 -4.96 -8.05
N LEU A 41 8.58 -5.02 -6.73
CA LEU A 41 7.76 -6.10 -6.20
C LEU A 41 6.48 -6.07 -7.04
N ALA A 42 6.29 -7.09 -7.89
CA ALA A 42 5.02 -7.26 -8.56
C ALA A 42 3.93 -7.22 -7.48
N PRO A 43 2.88 -6.39 -7.63
CA PRO A 43 1.91 -6.23 -6.56
C PRO A 43 1.29 -7.58 -6.27
N ALA A 44 1.31 -8.00 -5.00
CA ALA A 44 0.51 -9.13 -4.57
C ALA A 44 -0.94 -8.83 -5.00
N PRO A 45 -1.65 -9.77 -5.66
CA PRO A 45 -2.98 -9.49 -6.18
C PRO A 45 -3.83 -8.95 -5.05
N LEU A 46 -4.38 -7.74 -5.25
CA LEU A 46 -5.18 -7.09 -4.23
C LEU A 46 -6.37 -7.99 -3.92
N ASN A 47 -6.31 -8.66 -2.77
CA ASN A 47 -7.37 -9.57 -2.36
C ASN A 47 -8.50 -8.70 -1.83
N ILE A 48 -9.30 -8.11 -2.74
CA ILE A 48 -10.47 -7.29 -2.38
C ILE A 48 -11.50 -8.23 -1.74
N ARG A 49 -11.35 -8.41 -0.43
CA ARG A 49 -12.33 -9.08 0.41
C ARG A 49 -13.42 -8.06 0.69
N ARG A 50 -14.44 -8.06 -0.17
CA ARG A 50 -15.68 -7.31 0.10
C ARG A 50 -16.22 -7.79 1.46
N GLU A 51 -16.40 -6.86 2.39
CA GLU A 51 -17.10 -7.17 3.64
C GLU A 51 -18.49 -7.74 3.29
N ARG A 52 -18.80 -8.94 3.77
CA ARG A 52 -20.12 -9.54 3.58
C ARG A 52 -21.11 -8.79 4.45
N SER A 53 -21.73 -7.77 3.88
CA SER A 53 -22.76 -6.97 4.54
C SER A 53 -24.02 -6.86 3.70
N ALA A 54 -25.16 -6.75 4.39
CA ALA A 54 -26.48 -6.57 3.76
C ALA A 54 -26.61 -5.21 3.07
N LEU A 55 -25.84 -4.21 3.50
CA LEU A 55 -25.85 -2.85 2.96
C LEU A 55 -24.44 -2.42 2.54
N LEU A 56 -24.32 -1.93 1.30
CA LEU A 56 -23.08 -1.37 0.75
C LEU A 56 -22.87 0.10 1.11
N ILE A 57 -23.98 0.83 1.31
CA ILE A 57 -24.00 2.25 1.61
C ILE A 57 -24.71 2.39 2.95
N TYR A 58 -23.98 2.91 3.93
CA TYR A 58 -24.51 3.17 5.26
C TYR A 58 -24.89 4.65 5.36
N PRO A 59 -26.07 4.98 5.90
CA PRO A 59 -26.34 6.35 6.32
C PRO A 59 -25.35 6.75 7.41
N ASP A 60 -25.04 8.05 7.52
CA ASP A 60 -24.14 8.52 8.57
C ASP A 60 -24.72 8.22 9.96
N SER A 61 -23.99 7.42 10.73
CA SER A 61 -24.38 6.95 12.04
C SER A 61 -23.13 6.54 12.84
N VAL A 62 -23.27 6.39 14.15
CA VAL A 62 -22.20 5.87 15.01
C VAL A 62 -21.75 4.49 14.54
N GLU A 63 -22.70 3.59 14.25
CA GLU A 63 -22.40 2.24 13.77
C GLU A 63 -21.65 2.24 12.43
N ALA A 64 -22.03 3.13 11.50
CA ALA A 64 -21.35 3.28 10.21
C ALA A 64 -19.90 3.74 10.39
N ARG A 65 -19.67 4.72 11.29
CA ARG A 65 -18.33 5.22 11.62
C ARG A 65 -17.47 4.17 12.31
N GLU A 66 -18.03 3.41 13.25
CA GLU A 66 -17.33 2.29 13.89
C GLU A 66 -16.97 1.19 12.89
N ARG A 67 -17.86 0.89 11.94
CA ARG A 67 -17.57 -0.05 10.86
C ARG A 67 -16.43 0.45 9.98
N ALA A 68 -16.44 1.72 9.59
CA ALA A 68 -15.34 2.32 8.84
C ALA A 68 -14.02 2.26 9.63
N ALA A 69 -14.03 2.57 10.93
CA ALA A 69 -12.86 2.46 11.79
C ALA A 69 -12.31 1.02 11.85
N ARG A 70 -13.17 0.00 11.94
CA ARG A 70 -12.75 -1.42 11.87
C ARG A 70 -12.11 -1.77 10.53
N VAL A 71 -12.63 -1.26 9.41
CA VAL A 71 -12.03 -1.46 8.08
C VAL A 71 -10.64 -0.85 8.03
N VAL A 72 -10.47 0.39 8.51
CA VAL A 72 -9.17 1.08 8.55
C VAL A 72 -8.18 0.31 9.42
N ALA A 73 -8.57 -0.07 10.64
CA ALA A 73 -7.72 -0.82 11.56
C ALA A 73 -7.30 -2.21 11.02
N ALA A 74 -8.06 -2.78 10.09
CA ALA A 74 -7.72 -4.03 9.42
C ALA A 74 -6.85 -3.85 8.15
N GLY A 75 -6.37 -2.63 7.88
CA GLY A 75 -5.58 -2.31 6.67
C GLY A 75 -6.42 -2.21 5.39
N GLY A 76 -7.74 -2.01 5.54
CA GLY A 76 -8.69 -1.92 4.45
C GLY A 76 -8.81 -0.52 3.84
N VAL A 77 -9.50 -0.45 2.69
CA VAL A 77 -9.86 0.80 2.01
C VAL A 77 -11.37 0.99 2.13
N PHE A 78 -11.82 2.21 2.43
CA PHE A 78 -13.23 2.57 2.53
C PHE A 78 -13.57 3.78 1.65
N ALA A 79 -14.85 3.93 1.30
CA ALA A 79 -15.35 5.09 0.59
C ALA A 79 -16.23 5.95 1.52
N PHE A 80 -16.10 7.27 1.43
CA PHE A 80 -16.90 8.21 2.21
C PHE A 80 -17.31 9.40 1.35
N ARG A 81 -18.41 10.04 1.72
CA ARG A 81 -18.93 11.18 0.97
C ARG A 81 -18.21 12.47 1.36
N THR A 82 -17.89 13.30 0.36
CA THR A 82 -17.57 14.72 0.54
C THR A 82 -18.63 15.58 -0.16
N ASP A 83 -18.49 16.90 -0.07
CA ASP A 83 -19.38 17.87 -0.73
C ASP A 83 -19.42 17.67 -2.25
N THR A 84 -18.32 17.19 -2.86
CA THR A 84 -18.17 17.13 -4.32
C THR A 84 -18.09 15.71 -4.86
N PHE A 85 -17.27 14.84 -4.25
CA PHE A 85 -17.01 13.50 -4.75
C PHE A 85 -16.87 12.49 -3.61
N TYR A 86 -16.90 11.21 -3.93
CA TYR A 86 -16.55 10.19 -2.95
C TYR A 86 -15.03 10.11 -2.80
N GLY A 87 -14.57 10.25 -1.55
CA GLY A 87 -13.21 9.98 -1.14
C GLY A 87 -13.00 8.48 -0.98
N LEU A 88 -11.77 8.02 -1.24
CA LEU A 88 -11.31 6.71 -0.78
C LEU A 88 -10.27 6.95 0.32
N GLY A 89 -10.48 6.34 1.48
CA GLY A 89 -9.63 6.45 2.65
C GLY A 89 -8.99 5.12 3.01
N ALA A 90 -7.84 5.21 3.65
CA ALA A 90 -7.05 4.13 4.21
C ALA A 90 -6.23 4.70 5.38
N ASP A 91 -5.62 3.83 6.20
CA ASP A 91 -4.68 4.27 7.23
C ASP A 91 -3.43 4.89 6.54
N PRO A 92 -3.07 6.17 6.84
CA PRO A 92 -1.90 6.82 6.26
C PRO A 92 -0.56 6.22 6.70
N PHE A 93 -0.53 5.40 7.75
CA PHE A 93 0.67 4.73 8.25
C PHE A 93 0.80 3.27 7.76
N ASP A 94 -0.25 2.70 7.16
CA ASP A 94 -0.22 1.36 6.59
C ASP A 94 0.22 1.41 5.11
N ALA A 95 1.50 1.11 4.87
CA ALA A 95 2.05 1.05 3.51
C ALA A 95 1.35 0.01 2.60
N GLY A 96 0.77 -1.05 3.16
CA GLY A 96 -0.04 -2.02 2.40
C GLY A 96 -1.36 -1.41 1.93
N ALA A 97 -2.07 -0.74 2.83
CA ALA A 97 -3.32 -0.07 2.51
C ALA A 97 -3.11 1.10 1.52
N LEU A 98 -1.99 1.83 1.62
CA LEU A 98 -1.65 2.89 0.65
C LEU A 98 -1.33 2.35 -0.75
N ARG A 99 -0.67 1.19 -0.84
CA ARG A 99 -0.47 0.51 -2.15
C ARG A 99 -1.81 0.10 -2.75
N ALA A 100 -2.67 -0.54 -1.95
CA ALA A 100 -4.02 -0.90 -2.35
C ALA A 100 -4.84 0.29 -2.88
N LEU A 101 -4.77 1.42 -2.16
CA LEU A 101 -5.45 2.65 -2.53
C LEU A 101 -4.92 3.21 -3.87
N ASN A 102 -3.60 3.23 -4.08
CA ASN A 102 -2.99 3.70 -5.33
C ASN A 102 -3.34 2.81 -6.52
N GLU A 103 -3.28 1.49 -6.35
CA GLU A 103 -3.68 0.51 -7.36
C GLU A 103 -5.16 0.68 -7.74
N LEU A 104 -6.05 0.79 -6.74
CA LEU A 104 -7.49 0.97 -6.96
C LEU A 104 -7.81 2.27 -7.69
N LYS A 105 -7.03 3.34 -7.46
CA LYS A 105 -7.19 4.62 -8.14
C LYS A 105 -6.44 4.69 -9.49
N GLY A 106 -5.55 3.75 -9.79
CA GLY A 106 -4.65 3.84 -10.94
C GLY A 106 -3.71 5.05 -10.88
N ARG A 107 -3.25 5.44 -9.68
CA ARG A 107 -2.42 6.64 -9.46
C ARG A 107 -1.03 6.25 -8.96
N ASP A 108 -0.12 5.98 -9.87
CA ASP A 108 1.28 5.77 -9.51
C ASP A 108 2.02 7.09 -9.26
N GLY A 109 2.68 7.19 -8.10
CA GLY A 109 3.62 8.27 -7.78
C GLY A 109 2.99 9.63 -7.46
N LYS A 110 1.67 9.74 -7.32
CA LYS A 110 0.98 11.00 -6.97
C LYS A 110 0.83 11.13 -5.44
N PRO A 111 0.97 12.34 -4.86
CA PRO A 111 0.71 12.56 -3.45
C PRO A 111 -0.72 12.18 -3.06
N ILE A 112 -0.88 11.69 -1.82
CA ILE A 112 -2.16 11.35 -1.22
C ILE A 112 -2.50 12.44 -0.19
N LEU A 113 -3.76 12.90 -0.22
CA LEU A 113 -4.27 13.85 0.78
C LEU A 113 -4.40 13.15 2.13
N VAL A 114 -3.83 13.74 3.18
CA VAL A 114 -4.00 13.29 4.57
C VAL A 114 -5.16 14.06 5.17
N LEU A 115 -6.09 13.33 5.79
CA LEU A 115 -7.23 13.91 6.50
C LEU A 115 -6.99 13.81 8.01
N VAL A 116 -7.13 14.94 8.68
CA VAL A 116 -7.11 15.06 10.13
C VAL A 116 -8.47 15.56 10.60
N SER A 117 -8.93 15.10 11.76
CA SER A 117 -10.20 15.54 12.35
C SER A 117 -10.11 16.98 12.87
N ASP A 118 -8.93 17.37 13.32
CA ASP A 118 -8.64 18.62 13.99
C ASP A 118 -7.16 18.98 13.75
N PRO A 119 -6.82 20.28 13.86
CA PRO A 119 -5.46 20.75 13.61
C PRO A 119 -4.48 20.52 14.79
N GLU A 120 -4.95 20.02 15.93
CA GLU A 120 -4.20 19.93 17.19
C GLU A 120 -3.62 18.53 17.47
#